data_AF-A0A7K6GSL7-F1
#
_entry.id   AF-A0A7K6GSL7-F1
#
_cell.length_a   1.000
_cell.length_b   1.000
_cell.length_c   1.000
_cell.angle_alpha   90.00
_cell.angle_beta   90.00
_cell.angle_gamma   90.00
#
_symmetry.space_group_name_H-M   'P 1'
#
loop_
_entity.id
_entity.type
_entity.pdbx_description
1 polymer ?
#
loop_
_entity_poly.entity_id
_entity_poly.type
_entity_poly.pdbx_seq_one_letter_code
_entity_poly.pdbx_strand_id
1 'polypeptide(L)'
;PITPGELLCLGSSLAFSGLFYYLYRRKARVVARIQEAPKLQVDDNLPALVSAAEGRCLPYVALEGIVLPAQAALTSHYHEGLQGVIQKLLLKEHRLIWNSLARSW
;
A
#
# COMPACT_ATOMS: atom_id res chain seq x y z
N PRO A 1 7.71 12.79 -47.65
CA PRO A 1 8.90 12.32 -46.92
C PRO A 1 8.87 12.82 -45.47
N ILE A 2 8.95 11.91 -44.50
CA ILE A 2 8.90 12.25 -43.06
C ILE A 2 10.25 12.89 -42.69
N THR A 3 10.22 14.07 -42.07
CA THR A 3 11.47 14.73 -41.66
C THR A 3 12.05 14.09 -40.39
N PRO A 4 13.38 14.06 -40.21
CA PRO A 4 14.00 13.43 -39.03
C PRO A 4 13.51 14.00 -37.69
N GLY A 5 13.18 15.29 -37.66
CA GLY A 5 12.62 15.95 -36.48
C GLY A 5 11.22 15.46 -36.12
N GLU A 6 10.34 15.28 -37.11
CA GLU A 6 9.01 14.71 -36.90
C GLU A 6 9.10 13.26 -36.39
N LEU A 7 10.04 12.48 -36.92
CA LEU A 7 10.26 11.09 -36.48
C LEU A 7 10.72 11.02 -35.01
N LEU A 8 11.61 11.92 -34.59
CA LEU A 8 12.07 12.03 -33.20
C LEU A 8 10.94 12.49 -32.27
N CYS A 9 10.13 13.46 -32.68
CA CYS A 9 8.99 13.93 -31.89
C CYS A 9 7.93 12.84 -31.72
N LEU A 10 7.61 12.09 -32.78
CA LEU A 10 6.67 10.98 -32.73
C LEU A 10 7.22 9.81 -31.89
N GLY A 11 8.50 9.46 -32.07
CA GLY A 11 9.17 8.41 -31.32
C GLY A 11 9.25 8.71 -29.82
N SER A 12 9.61 9.95 -29.45
CA SER A 12 9.66 10.37 -28.05
C SER A 12 8.28 10.38 -27.41
N SER A 13 7.26 10.94 -28.09
CA SER A 13 5.88 10.94 -27.58
C SER A 13 5.34 9.54 -27.32
N LEU A 14 5.61 8.60 -28.24
CA LEU A 14 5.22 7.19 -28.07
C LEU A 14 5.98 6.51 -26.93
N ALA A 15 7.28 6.75 -26.82
CA ALA A 15 8.11 6.20 -25.74
C ALA A 15 7.67 6.70 -24.36
N PHE A 16 7.43 8.02 -24.21
CA PHE A 16 6.93 8.59 -22.97
C PHE A 16 5.53 8.06 -22.63
N SER A 17 4.61 8.03 -23.60
CA SER A 17 3.27 7.47 -23.40
C SER A 17 3.33 6.00 -22.95
N GLY A 18 4.16 5.18 -23.59
CA GLY A 18 4.39 3.79 -23.21
C GLY A 18 4.96 3.64 -21.79
N LEU A 19 5.93 4.48 -21.42
CA LEU A 19 6.51 4.51 -20.08
C LEU A 19 5.46 4.90 -19.03
N PHE A 20 4.71 5.97 -19.25
CA PHE A 20 3.65 6.40 -18.33
C PHE A 20 2.54 5.35 -18.20
N TYR A 21 2.16 4.71 -19.30
CA TYR A 21 1.19 3.60 -19.28
C TYR A 21 1.70 2.41 -18.47
N TYR A 22 2.98 2.05 -18.63
CA TYR A 22 3.61 0.99 -17.86
C TYR A 22 3.62 1.30 -16.36
N LEU A 23 4.04 2.52 -15.99
CA LEU A 23 4.03 2.98 -14.60
C LEU A 23 2.61 2.98 -14.02
N TYR A 24 1.63 3.47 -14.78
CA TYR A 24 0.22 3.43 -14.39
C TYR A 24 -0.27 2.01 -14.14
N ARG A 25 -0.03 1.06 -15.07
CA ARG A 25 -0.41 -0.35 -14.88
C ARG A 25 0.25 -0.96 -13.65
N ARG A 26 1.51 -0.61 -13.37
CA ARG A 26 2.21 -1.09 -12.17
C ARG A 26 1.53 -0.59 -10.89
N LYS A 27 1.13 0.69 -10.85
CA LYS A 27 0.39 1.25 -9.71
C LYS A 27 -1.03 0.67 -9.59
N ALA A 28 -1.73 0.50 -10.72
CA ALA A 28 -3.07 -0.10 -10.74
C ALA A 28 -3.08 -1.52 -10.18
N ARG A 29 -2.06 -2.34 -10.45
CA ARG A 29 -1.92 -3.67 -9.83
C ARG A 29 -1.80 -3.60 -8.30
N VAL A 30 -1.06 -2.63 -7.77
CA VAL A 30 -0.93 -2.45 -6.31
C VAL A 30 -2.28 -2.05 -5.70
N VAL A 31 -3.00 -1.14 -6.34
CA VAL A 31 -4.35 -0.74 -5.91
C VAL A 31 -5.30 -1.94 -5.93
N ALA A 32 -5.26 -2.78 -6.98
CA ALA A 32 -6.06 -3.99 -7.06
C ALA A 32 -5.74 -4.96 -5.91
N ARG A 33 -4.47 -5.17 -5.58
CA ARG A 33 -4.07 -6.01 -4.42
C ARG A 33 -4.57 -5.47 -3.09
N ILE A 34 -4.60 -4.15 -2.92
CA ILE A 34 -5.16 -3.51 -1.72
C ILE A 34 -6.67 -3.71 -1.67
N GLN A 35 -7.37 -3.61 -2.80
CA GLN A 35 -8.82 -3.83 -2.88
C GLN A 35 -9.23 -5.30 -2.68
N GLU A 36 -8.37 -6.24 -3.09
CA GLU A 36 -8.55 -7.69 -2.88
C GLU A 36 -8.30 -8.11 -1.42
N ALA A 37 -7.89 -7.20 -0.53
CA ALA A 37 -7.63 -7.54 0.86
C ALA A 37 -8.90 -8.09 1.54
N PRO A 38 -8.79 -9.17 2.34
CA PRO A 38 -9.93 -9.75 3.03
C PRO A 38 -10.48 -8.72 4.02
N LYS A 39 -11.80 -8.53 3.95
CA LYS A 39 -12.52 -7.62 4.84
C LYS A 39 -13.01 -8.41 6.05
N LEU A 40 -12.54 -8.03 7.23
CA LEU A 40 -12.89 -8.65 8.50
C LEU A 40 -13.68 -7.65 9.33
N GLN A 41 -14.79 -8.08 9.90
CA GLN A 41 -15.53 -7.26 10.84
C GLN A 41 -14.86 -7.29 12.22
N VAL A 42 -14.87 -6.14 12.90
CA VAL A 42 -14.41 -6.06 14.29
C VAL A 42 -15.50 -6.67 15.19
N ASP A 43 -15.40 -7.97 15.42
CA ASP A 43 -16.33 -8.78 16.21
C ASP A 43 -15.56 -9.64 17.24
N ASP A 44 -16.27 -10.26 18.19
CA ASP A 44 -15.71 -11.10 19.25
C ASP A 44 -14.92 -12.32 18.72
N ASN A 45 -15.12 -12.66 17.44
CA ASN A 45 -14.42 -13.74 16.74
C ASN A 45 -13.03 -13.34 16.19
N LEU A 46 -12.72 -12.04 16.11
CA LEU A 46 -11.45 -11.54 15.56
C LEU A 46 -10.21 -12.07 16.33
N PRO A 47 -10.19 -12.09 17.68
CA PRO A 47 -9.05 -12.63 18.43
C PRO A 47 -8.81 -14.12 18.18
N ALA A 48 -9.88 -14.90 17.95
CA ALA A 48 -9.78 -16.31 17.62
C ALA A 48 -9.15 -16.51 16.23
N LEU A 49 -9.54 -15.70 15.24
CA LEU A 49 -8.96 -15.71 13.90
C LEU A 49 -7.48 -15.30 13.91
N VAL A 50 -7.11 -14.27 14.66
CA VAL A 50 -5.70 -13.85 14.81
C VAL A 50 -4.89 -14.96 15.48
N SER A 51 -5.45 -15.64 16.47
CA SER A 51 -4.75 -16.71 17.19
C SER A 51 -4.59 -17.98 16.36
N ALA A 52 -5.52 -18.25 15.45
CA ALA A 52 -5.44 -19.37 14.51
C ALA A 52 -4.43 -19.14 13.38
N ALA A 53 -4.06 -17.89 13.10
CA ALA A 53 -3.08 -17.54 12.08
C ALA A 53 -1.65 -17.91 12.50
N GLU A 54 -0.84 -18.35 11.53
CA GLU A 54 0.57 -18.65 11.76
C GLU A 54 1.31 -17.42 12.30
N GLY A 55 2.00 -17.57 13.43
CA GLY A 55 2.70 -16.48 14.09
C GLY A 55 1.80 -15.46 14.81
N ARG A 56 0.51 -15.77 15.01
CA ARG A 56 -0.48 -14.90 15.68
C ARG A 56 -0.60 -13.51 15.05
N CYS A 57 -0.34 -13.42 13.75
CA CYS A 57 -0.34 -12.17 13.01
C CYS A 57 -1.07 -12.38 11.69
N LEU A 58 -2.05 -11.52 11.42
CA LEU A 58 -2.73 -11.51 10.14
C LEU A 58 -1.90 -10.69 9.14
N PRO A 59 -1.80 -11.13 7.87
CA PRO A 59 -1.21 -10.34 6.80
C PRO A 59 -2.07 -9.10 6.51
N TYR A 60 -1.83 -8.40 5.39
CA TYR A 60 -2.59 -7.20 5.01
C TYR A 60 -4.10 -7.49 4.93
N VAL A 61 -4.89 -6.92 5.86
CA VAL A 61 -6.35 -7.10 5.96
C VAL A 61 -7.06 -5.75 6.13
N ALA A 62 -8.29 -5.67 5.64
CA ALA A 62 -9.16 -4.52 5.86
C ALA A 62 -10.09 -4.81 7.04
N LEU A 63 -10.11 -3.97 8.06
CA LEU A 63 -11.04 -4.08 9.17
C LEU A 63 -12.25 -3.17 8.94
N GLU A 64 -13.46 -3.73 9.03
CA GLU A 64 -14.71 -2.99 8.98
C GLU A 64 -15.20 -2.73 10.40
N GLY A 65 -15.35 -1.46 10.76
CA GLY A 65 -15.77 -1.03 12.08
C GLY A 65 -15.85 0.49 12.21
N ILE A 66 -16.23 0.95 13.40
CA ILE A 66 -16.30 2.38 13.72
C ILE A 66 -14.92 2.83 14.20
N VAL A 67 -14.36 3.86 13.57
CA VAL A 67 -13.07 4.45 13.95
C VAL A 67 -13.32 5.85 14.51
N LEU A 68 -12.77 6.12 15.69
CA LEU A 68 -12.83 7.43 16.34
C LEU A 68 -11.48 8.15 16.19
N PRO A 69 -11.45 9.43 15.79
CA PRO A 69 -10.22 10.20 15.75
C PRO A 69 -9.71 10.48 17.17
N ALA A 70 -8.41 10.36 17.38
CA ALA A 70 -7.78 10.70 18.66
C ALA A 70 -7.74 12.23 18.92
N GLN A 71 -7.69 13.03 17.86
CA GLN A 71 -7.67 14.49 17.94
C GLN A 71 -8.61 15.11 16.90
N ALA A 72 -8.23 15.08 15.62
CA ALA A 72 -9.02 15.57 14.51
C ALA A 72 -9.01 14.58 13.35
N ALA A 73 -10.14 14.46 12.63
CA ALA A 73 -10.20 13.70 11.40
C ALA A 73 -9.44 14.44 10.29
N LEU A 74 -8.70 13.70 9.47
CA LEU A 74 -8.02 14.21 8.30
C LEU A 74 -9.05 14.38 7.17
N THR A 75 -9.17 15.59 6.65
CA THR A 75 -10.00 15.90 5.48
C THR A 75 -9.16 15.89 4.22
N SER A 76 -9.63 15.25 3.16
CA SER A 76 -8.97 15.31 1.85
C SER A 76 -9.12 16.69 1.22
N HIS A 77 -8.01 17.26 0.74
CA HIS A 77 -8.05 18.50 -0.06
C HIS A 77 -8.57 18.29 -1.49
N TYR A 78 -8.62 17.04 -1.97
CA TYR A 78 -8.99 16.71 -3.36
C TYR A 78 -10.42 16.20 -3.50
N HIS A 79 -11.07 15.85 -2.39
CA HIS A 79 -12.44 15.34 -2.39
C HIS A 79 -13.17 15.86 -1.18
N GLU A 80 -14.08 16.81 -1.41
CA GLU A 80 -14.92 17.35 -0.36
C GLU A 80 -15.77 16.22 0.25
N GLY A 81 -15.75 16.12 1.58
CA GLY A 81 -16.50 15.09 2.33
C GLY A 81 -15.73 13.81 2.67
N LEU A 82 -14.54 13.58 2.13
CA LEU A 82 -13.69 12.45 2.59
C LEU A 82 -12.98 12.82 3.89
N GLN A 83 -13.42 12.17 4.97
CA GLN A 83 -12.79 12.21 6.28
C GLN A 83 -12.15 10.85 6.59
N GLY A 84 -10.95 10.87 7.17
CA GLY A 84 -10.24 9.66 7.54
C GLY A 84 -9.36 9.86 8.78
N VAL A 85 -8.88 8.76 9.34
CA VAL A 85 -7.93 8.76 10.45
C VAL A 85 -6.74 7.90 10.04
N ILE A 86 -5.53 8.37 10.34
CA ILE A 86 -4.31 7.60 10.11
C ILE A 86 -3.63 7.39 11.46
N GLN A 87 -3.46 6.13 11.84
CA GLN A 87 -2.66 5.76 13.00
C GLN A 87 -1.32 5.20 12.52
N LYS A 88 -0.23 5.90 12.84
CA LYS A 88 1.12 5.41 12.59
C LYS A 88 1.61 4.66 13.82
N LEU A 89 1.69 3.34 13.72
CA LEU A 89 2.32 2.49 14.74
C LEU A 89 3.76 2.20 14.32
N LEU A 90 4.72 2.55 15.18
CA LEU A 90 6.13 2.21 14.98
C LEU A 90 6.51 1.16 16.01
N LEU A 91 6.67 -0.08 15.55
CA LEU A 91 7.04 -1.20 16.39
C LEU A 91 8.56 -1.37 16.30
N LYS A 92 9.27 -1.17 17.42
CA LYS A 92 10.71 -1.46 17.54
C LYS A 92 10.88 -2.87 18.08
N GLU A 93 11.22 -3.80 17.21
CA GLU A 93 11.53 -5.17 17.60
C GLU A 93 13.06 -5.35 17.68
N HIS A 94 13.55 -5.84 18.82
CA HIS A 94 14.95 -6.26 18.96
C HIS A 94 15.12 -7.64 18.35
N ARG A 95 15.35 -7.70 17.03
CA ARG A 95 15.76 -8.93 16.37
C ARG A 95 17.27 -9.10 16.48
N LEU A 96 17.68 -10.19 17.11
CA LEU A 96 19.04 -10.70 17.03
C LEU A 96 19.23 -11.30 15.63
N ILE A 97 19.93 -10.57 14.77
CA ILE A 97 20.19 -10.99 13.39
C ILE A 97 21.67 -11.36 13.32
N TRP A 98 21.94 -12.63 13.03
CA TRP A 98 23.29 -13.12 12.85
C TRP A 98 24.06 -12.26 11.84
N ASN A 99 25.15 -11.67 12.30
CA ASN A 99 26.05 -10.93 11.46
C ASN A 99 27.09 -11.90 10.87
N SER A 100 26.93 -12.24 9.58
CA SER A 100 27.83 -13.15 8.88
C SER A 100 29.27 -12.64 8.79
N LEU A 101 29.47 -11.32 8.79
CA LEU A 101 30.78 -10.68 8.73
C LEU A 101 31.49 -10.70 10.10
N ALA A 102 30.74 -10.42 11.17
CA ALA A 102 31.27 -10.40 12.53
C ALA A 102 31.28 -11.79 13.21
N ARG A 103 30.65 -12.81 12.59
CA ARG A 103 30.38 -14.14 13.18
C ARG A 103 29.81 -14.03 14.59
N SER A 104 28.89 -13.09 14.79
CA SER A 104 28.27 -12.83 16.07
C SER A 104 26.76 -12.69 15.92
N TRP A 105 26.09 -13.03 17.01
CA TRP A 105 24.65 -12.91 17.21
C TRP A 105 24.25 -11.47 17.52
#